data_AF-A0A956TD62-F1
#
_entry.id   AF-A0A956TD62-F1
#
_cell.length_a   1.000
_cell.length_b   1.000
_cell.length_c   1.000
_cell.angle_alpha   90.00
_cell.angle_beta   90.00
_cell.angle_gamma   90.00
#
_symmetry.space_group_name_H-M   'P 1'
#
loop_
_entity.id
_entity.type
_entity.pdbx_description
1 polymer ?
#
loop_
_entity_poly.entity_id
_entity_poly.type
_entity_poly.pdbx_seq_one_letter_code
_entity_poly.pdbx_strand_id
1 'polypeptide(L)'
;MRKPVALALFALLLCLVACVSPESARIRKYFTAVVPFEEQLQALQTQFKQVQGLPVEARKEAYQHLVETIRGQIAGLRGVEVPPEASHYHELLIALHEHFATFAEKASATIGVIDPEEVKKVTAERDAVQKQYAETVTELQAEQKRLSETYKVKFD
;
A
#
# COMPACT_ATOMS: atom_id res chain seq x y z
N MET A 1 -51.69 31.24 10.00
CA MET A 1 -50.61 31.17 8.99
C MET A 1 -49.41 30.45 9.61
N ARG A 2 -49.18 29.19 9.26
CA ARG A 2 -48.08 28.36 9.81
C ARG A 2 -47.24 27.82 8.64
N LYS A 3 -45.92 27.99 8.77
CA LYS A 3 -44.78 27.32 8.09
C LYS A 3 -44.22 27.95 6.79
N PRO A 4 -43.16 28.78 6.91
CA PRO A 4 -42.02 28.78 5.98
C PRO A 4 -40.77 28.09 6.56
N VAL A 5 -40.73 27.83 7.88
CA VAL A 5 -39.53 27.31 8.58
C VAL A 5 -39.19 25.86 8.17
N ALA A 6 -40.18 25.05 7.81
CA ALA A 6 -39.96 23.64 7.45
C ALA A 6 -39.27 23.46 6.08
N LEU A 7 -39.50 24.35 5.11
CA LEU A 7 -38.82 24.30 3.81
C LEU A 7 -37.37 24.76 3.89
N ALA A 8 -37.08 25.77 4.72
CA ALA A 8 -35.72 26.27 4.93
C ALA A 8 -34.81 25.22 5.60
N LEU A 9 -35.33 24.46 6.57
CA LEU A 9 -34.60 23.37 7.22
C LEU A 9 -34.35 22.18 6.28
N PHE A 10 -35.28 21.88 5.37
CA PHE A 10 -35.10 20.79 4.40
C PHE A 10 -34.07 21.15 3.30
N ALA A 11 -34.06 22.41 2.86
CA ALA A 11 -33.03 22.91 1.94
C ALA A 11 -31.64 22.98 2.61
N LEU A 12 -31.56 23.33 3.90
CA LEU A 12 -30.31 23.32 4.66
C LEU A 12 -29.77 21.89 4.87
N LEU A 13 -30.66 20.92 5.11
CA LEU A 13 -30.28 19.51 5.22
C LEU A 13 -29.82 18.93 3.87
N LEU A 14 -30.47 19.31 2.77
CA LEU A 14 -30.03 18.91 1.42
C LEU A 14 -28.66 19.51 1.06
N CYS A 15 -28.36 20.75 1.48
CA CYS A 15 -27.02 21.33 1.31
C CYS A 15 -25.94 20.67 2.19
N LEU A 16 -26.30 20.15 3.37
CA LEU A 16 -25.37 19.42 4.24
C LEU A 16 -25.03 18.01 3.70
N VAL A 17 -25.91 17.41 2.90
CA VAL A 17 -25.68 16.12 2.24
C VAL A 17 -25.08 16.28 0.83
N ALA A 18 -25.14 17.48 0.22
CA ALA A 18 -24.77 17.74 -1.18
C ALA A 18 -23.33 18.21 -1.45
N CYS A 19 -22.43 18.26 -0.46
CA CYS A 19 -21.05 18.75 -0.69
C CYS A 19 -19.99 17.64 -0.81
N VAL A 20 -20.36 16.46 -1.28
CA VAL A 20 -19.38 15.47 -1.75
C VAL A 20 -19.23 15.63 -3.25
N SER A 21 -18.09 16.16 -3.71
CA SER A 21 -17.83 16.20 -5.15
C SER A 21 -17.76 14.76 -5.69
N PRO A 22 -18.13 14.54 -6.98
CA PRO A 22 -17.98 13.23 -7.61
C PRO A 22 -16.56 12.66 -7.51
N GLU A 23 -15.56 13.54 -7.52
CA GLU A 23 -14.14 13.21 -7.33
C GLU A 23 -13.88 12.66 -5.93
N SER A 24 -14.35 13.35 -4.88
CA SER A 24 -14.20 12.87 -3.49
C SER A 24 -14.88 11.51 -3.28
N ALA A 25 -16.00 11.25 -3.96
CA ALA A 25 -16.67 9.94 -3.91
C ALA A 25 -15.83 8.84 -4.59
N ARG A 26 -15.23 9.12 -5.76
CA ARG A 26 -14.32 8.19 -6.45
C ARG A 26 -13.07 7.90 -5.62
N ILE A 27 -12.46 8.94 -5.06
CA ILE A 27 -11.29 8.80 -4.18
C ILE A 27 -11.63 7.93 -2.97
N ARG A 28 -12.75 8.17 -2.29
CA ARG A 28 -13.19 7.29 -1.19
C ARG A 28 -13.36 5.85 -1.61
N LYS A 29 -14.08 5.60 -2.71
CA LYS A 29 -14.28 4.25 -3.26
C LYS A 29 -12.94 3.56 -3.54
N TYR A 30 -12.00 4.29 -4.14
CA TYR A 30 -10.65 3.80 -4.43
C TYR A 30 -9.89 3.43 -3.16
N PHE A 31 -9.84 4.33 -2.17
CA PHE A 31 -9.14 4.05 -0.91
C PHE A 31 -9.75 2.86 -0.16
N THR A 32 -11.09 2.72 -0.15
CA THR A 32 -11.75 1.51 0.38
C THR A 32 -11.31 0.24 -0.35
N ALA A 33 -11.05 0.31 -1.66
CA ALA A 33 -10.61 -0.84 -2.43
C ALA A 33 -9.13 -1.22 -2.18
N VAL A 34 -8.27 -0.26 -1.83
CA VAL A 34 -6.84 -0.53 -1.62
C VAL A 34 -6.44 -0.81 -0.15
N VAL A 35 -7.25 -0.40 0.83
CA VAL A 35 -7.02 -0.67 2.27
C VAL A 35 -6.67 -2.14 2.56
N PRO A 36 -7.39 -3.15 2.02
CA PRO A 36 -7.03 -4.55 2.28
C PRO A 36 -5.61 -4.91 1.82
N PHE A 37 -5.09 -4.30 0.76
CA PHE A 37 -3.73 -4.56 0.29
C PHE A 37 -2.69 -3.94 1.22
N GLU A 38 -2.96 -2.76 1.76
CA GLU A 38 -2.09 -2.10 2.75
C GLU A 38 -2.01 -2.91 4.05
N GLU A 39 -3.16 -3.36 4.56
CA GLU A 39 -3.22 -4.21 5.75
C GLU A 39 -2.48 -5.54 5.54
N GLN A 40 -2.69 -6.16 4.38
CA GLN A 40 -2.01 -7.42 4.09
C GLN A 40 -0.51 -7.22 3.85
N LEU A 41 -0.04 -6.10 3.28
CA LEU A 41 1.39 -5.80 3.18
C LEU A 41 2.03 -5.73 4.58
N GLN A 42 1.37 -5.08 5.53
CA GLN A 42 1.83 -5.03 6.93
C GLN A 42 1.86 -6.44 7.57
N ALA A 43 0.86 -7.27 7.28
CA ALA A 43 0.84 -8.67 7.73
C ALA A 43 2.01 -9.47 7.14
N LEU A 44 2.30 -9.31 5.84
CA LEU A 44 3.42 -9.96 5.17
C LEU A 44 4.77 -9.47 5.70
N GLN A 45 4.90 -8.19 6.06
CA GLN A 45 6.09 -7.67 6.74
C GLN A 45 6.30 -8.29 8.11
N THR A 46 5.21 -8.54 8.84
CA THR A 46 5.26 -9.25 10.12
C THR A 46 5.68 -10.70 9.91
N GLN A 47 5.09 -11.38 8.93
CA GLN A 47 5.46 -12.75 8.57
C GLN A 47 6.93 -12.85 8.14
N PHE A 48 7.42 -11.90 7.34
CA PHE A 48 8.83 -11.84 6.93
C PHE A 48 9.79 -11.81 8.14
N LYS A 49 9.48 -11.03 9.18
CA LYS A 49 10.27 -11.01 10.41
C LYS A 49 10.24 -12.36 11.13
N GLN A 50 9.10 -13.05 11.11
CA GLN A 50 8.97 -14.38 11.71
C GLN A 50 9.77 -15.44 10.96
N VAL A 51 9.91 -15.34 9.63
CA VAL A 51 10.73 -16.27 8.82
C VAL A 51 12.17 -16.32 9.33
N GLN A 52 12.73 -15.20 9.78
CA GLN A 52 14.11 -15.17 10.32
C GLN A 52 14.31 -16.08 11.54
N GLY A 53 13.24 -16.39 12.28
CA GLY A 53 13.27 -17.30 13.44
C GLY A 53 13.19 -18.78 13.09
N LEU A 54 12.92 -19.14 11.83
CA LEU A 54 12.80 -20.54 11.41
C LEU A 54 14.19 -21.22 11.28
N PRO A 55 14.25 -22.57 11.29
CA PRO A 55 15.43 -23.32 10.85
C PRO A 55 15.83 -22.95 9.43
N VAL A 56 17.13 -22.99 9.12
CA VAL A 56 17.69 -22.54 7.82
C VAL A 56 17.02 -23.22 6.63
N GLU A 57 16.73 -24.51 6.77
CA GLU A 57 16.12 -25.37 5.76
C GLU A 57 14.68 -24.94 5.44
N ALA A 58 13.95 -24.43 6.43
CA ALA A 58 12.56 -23.96 6.28
C ALA A 58 12.46 -22.49 5.82
N ARG A 59 13.52 -21.68 6.01
CA ARG A 59 13.50 -20.25 5.66
C ARG A 59 13.33 -20.01 4.16
N LYS A 60 14.00 -20.82 3.33
CA LYS A 60 14.00 -20.64 1.88
C LYS A 60 12.60 -20.82 1.30
N GLU A 61 11.93 -21.91 1.67
CA GLU A 61 10.54 -22.17 1.26
C GLU A 61 9.59 -21.09 1.80
N ALA A 62 9.76 -20.67 3.06
CA ALA A 62 8.93 -19.64 3.66
C ALA A 62 9.08 -18.27 2.96
N TYR A 63 10.29 -17.87 2.57
CA TYR A 63 10.48 -16.65 1.77
C TYR A 63 9.92 -16.80 0.36
N GLN A 64 10.05 -17.96 -0.29
CA GLN A 64 9.47 -18.20 -1.62
C GLN A 64 7.95 -18.04 -1.60
N HIS A 65 7.28 -18.68 -0.65
CA HIS A 65 5.83 -18.52 -0.47
C HIS A 65 5.43 -17.07 -0.19
N LEU A 66 6.21 -16.35 0.63
CA LEU A 66 5.96 -14.95 0.94
C LEU A 66 6.07 -14.07 -0.32
N VAL A 67 7.11 -14.29 -1.14
CA VAL A 67 7.29 -13.59 -2.42
C VAL A 67 6.14 -13.87 -3.39
N GLU A 68 5.71 -15.13 -3.51
CA GLU A 68 4.57 -15.51 -4.35
C GLU A 68 3.27 -14.83 -3.89
N THR A 69 3.07 -14.74 -2.57
CA THR A 69 1.90 -14.05 -2.00
C THR A 69 1.93 -12.55 -2.32
N ILE A 70 3.07 -11.88 -2.17
CA ILE A 70 3.21 -10.46 -2.52
C ILE A 70 2.96 -10.24 -4.02
N ARG A 71 3.47 -11.12 -4.89
CA ARG A 71 3.21 -11.04 -6.34
C ARG A 71 1.72 -11.19 -6.68
N GLY A 72 1.01 -12.05 -5.95
CA GLY A 72 -0.45 -12.15 -6.03
C GLY A 72 -1.15 -10.84 -5.67
N GLN A 73 -0.68 -10.15 -4.62
CA GLN A 73 -1.22 -8.83 -4.25
C GLN A 73 -0.93 -7.76 -5.29
N ILE A 74 0.28 -7.73 -5.87
CA ILE A 74 0.62 -6.80 -6.95
C ILE A 74 -0.33 -7.01 -8.14
N ALA A 75 -0.60 -8.26 -8.51
CA ALA A 75 -1.57 -8.56 -9.56
C ALA A 75 -2.99 -8.09 -9.19
N GLY A 76 -3.40 -8.27 -7.94
CA GLY A 76 -4.68 -7.75 -7.43
C GLY A 76 -4.77 -6.23 -7.46
N LEU A 77 -3.72 -5.52 -7.01
CA LEU A 77 -3.61 -4.07 -7.06
C LEU A 77 -3.73 -3.54 -8.48
N ARG A 78 -3.01 -4.14 -9.43
CA ARG A 78 -3.08 -3.77 -10.86
C ARG A 78 -4.48 -3.97 -11.47
N GLY A 79 -5.34 -4.78 -10.84
CA GLY A 79 -6.73 -4.98 -11.23
C GLY A 79 -7.73 -3.99 -10.60
N VAL A 80 -7.29 -3.12 -9.69
CA VAL A 80 -8.14 -2.12 -9.06
C VAL A 80 -8.52 -1.02 -10.05
N GLU A 81 -9.77 -0.57 -10.01
CA GLU A 81 -10.22 0.61 -10.75
C GLU A 81 -9.60 1.87 -10.13
N VAL A 82 -8.68 2.52 -10.85
CA VAL A 82 -7.95 3.70 -10.37
C VAL A 82 -8.55 4.99 -10.94
N PRO A 83 -9.03 5.90 -10.08
CA PRO A 83 -9.44 7.23 -10.55
C PRO A 83 -8.20 8.05 -10.94
N PRO A 84 -8.26 8.91 -11.97
CA PRO A 84 -7.11 9.68 -12.45
C PRO A 84 -6.42 10.49 -11.36
N GLU A 85 -7.18 10.95 -10.37
CA GLU A 85 -6.70 11.75 -9.26
C GLU A 85 -5.72 10.99 -8.34
N ALA A 86 -5.84 9.66 -8.27
CA ALA A 86 -5.05 8.78 -7.41
C ALA A 86 -4.05 7.90 -8.17
N SER A 87 -3.82 8.14 -9.46
CA SER A 87 -2.91 7.31 -10.28
C SER A 87 -1.51 7.24 -9.70
N HIS A 88 -0.97 8.38 -9.26
CA HIS A 88 0.37 8.44 -8.68
C HIS A 88 0.45 7.70 -7.34
N TYR A 89 -0.54 7.85 -6.47
CA TYR A 89 -0.64 7.05 -5.23
C TYR A 89 -0.67 5.55 -5.53
N HIS A 90 -1.43 5.15 -6.54
CA HIS A 90 -1.55 3.74 -6.93
C HIS A 90 -0.22 3.16 -7.42
N GLU A 91 0.51 3.89 -8.25
CA GLU A 91 1.83 3.52 -8.72
C GLU A 91 2.83 3.37 -7.57
N LEU A 92 2.82 4.31 -6.62
CA LEU A 92 3.65 4.23 -5.41
C LEU A 92 3.29 3.02 -4.55
N LEU A 93 2.00 2.70 -4.40
CA LEU A 93 1.56 1.53 -3.64
C LEU A 93 2.01 0.22 -4.29
N ILE A 94 1.94 0.12 -5.62
CA ILE A 94 2.49 -1.02 -6.36
C ILE A 94 4.01 -1.11 -6.15
N ALA A 95 4.73 0.00 -6.32
CA ALA A 95 6.17 0.05 -6.13
C ALA A 95 6.58 -0.40 -4.71
N LEU A 96 5.81 -0.02 -3.69
CA LEU A 96 6.03 -0.44 -2.31
C LEU A 96 5.98 -1.98 -2.16
N HIS A 97 5.00 -2.62 -2.79
CA HIS A 97 4.90 -4.09 -2.80
C HIS A 97 6.04 -4.73 -3.60
N GLU A 98 6.41 -4.15 -4.75
CA GLU A 98 7.51 -4.64 -5.58
C GLU A 98 8.87 -4.55 -4.88
N HIS A 99 9.13 -3.45 -4.17
CA HIS A 99 10.31 -3.29 -3.32
C HIS A 99 10.32 -4.35 -2.22
N PHE A 100 9.19 -4.60 -1.57
CA PHE A 100 9.14 -5.61 -0.51
C PHE A 100 9.31 -7.04 -1.03
N ALA A 101 8.73 -7.38 -2.19
CA ALA A 101 8.97 -8.66 -2.86
C ALA A 101 10.45 -8.83 -3.19
N THR A 102 11.06 -7.82 -3.81
CA THR A 102 12.49 -7.83 -4.16
C THR A 102 13.36 -7.99 -2.92
N PHE A 103 13.06 -7.26 -1.85
CA PHE A 103 13.77 -7.38 -0.57
C PHE A 103 13.69 -8.82 -0.02
N ALA A 104 12.51 -9.43 -0.07
CA ALA A 104 12.32 -10.80 0.38
C ALA A 104 13.05 -11.84 -0.48
N GLU A 105 13.08 -11.65 -1.80
CA GLU A 105 13.87 -12.47 -2.72
C GLU A 105 15.36 -12.41 -2.40
N LYS A 106 15.91 -11.20 -2.16
CA LYS A 106 17.32 -11.03 -1.78
C LYS A 106 17.64 -11.63 -0.42
N ALA A 107 16.71 -11.55 0.54
CA ALA A 107 16.85 -12.24 1.83
C ALA A 107 16.87 -13.77 1.66
N SER A 108 16.06 -14.32 0.75
CA SER A 108 16.10 -15.74 0.43
C SER A 108 17.39 -16.16 -0.28
N ALA A 109 17.94 -15.28 -1.14
CA ALA A 109 19.10 -15.57 -1.95
C ALA A 109 20.39 -15.74 -1.14
N THR A 110 20.47 -15.20 0.08
CA THR A 110 21.63 -15.38 0.96
C THR A 110 21.60 -16.67 1.79
N ILE A 111 20.48 -17.40 1.78
CA ILE A 111 20.35 -18.64 2.56
C ILE A 111 21.20 -19.74 1.93
N GLY A 112 22.17 -20.25 2.70
CA GLY A 112 23.02 -21.36 2.27
C GLY A 112 24.12 -20.97 1.28
N VAL A 113 24.30 -19.67 1.02
CA VAL A 113 25.43 -19.18 0.21
C VAL A 113 26.70 -19.22 1.04
N ILE A 114 27.74 -19.86 0.50
CA ILE A 114 29.04 -20.03 1.15
C ILE A 114 30.02 -18.94 0.69
N ASP A 115 29.84 -18.40 -0.52
CA ASP A 115 30.71 -17.37 -1.08
C ASP A 115 30.47 -16.00 -0.39
N PRO A 116 31.46 -15.46 0.35
CA PRO A 116 31.32 -14.19 1.04
C PRO A 116 31.18 -12.98 0.10
N GLU A 117 31.74 -13.02 -1.11
CA GLU A 117 31.59 -11.92 -2.07
C GLU A 117 30.18 -11.87 -2.65
N GLU A 118 29.56 -13.04 -2.87
CA GLU A 118 28.16 -13.13 -3.27
C GLU A 118 27.23 -12.63 -2.15
N VAL A 119 27.46 -13.04 -0.90
CA VAL A 119 26.68 -12.54 0.26
C VAL A 119 26.79 -11.02 0.38
N LYS A 120 27.99 -10.46 0.21
CA LYS A 120 28.23 -9.01 0.27
C LYS A 120 27.48 -8.28 -0.84
N LYS A 121 27.51 -8.79 -2.08
CA LYS A 121 26.78 -8.21 -3.22
C LYS A 121 25.27 -8.22 -2.97
N VAL A 122 24.71 -9.37 -2.61
CA VAL A 122 23.25 -9.50 -2.36
C VAL A 122 22.82 -8.63 -1.19
N THR A 123 23.66 -8.49 -0.16
CA THR A 123 23.39 -7.58 0.98
C THR A 123 23.35 -6.12 0.53
N ALA A 124 24.30 -5.67 -0.29
CA ALA A 124 24.29 -4.30 -0.82
C ALA A 124 23.05 -4.01 -1.69
N GLU A 125 22.65 -4.98 -2.53
CA GLU A 125 21.42 -4.88 -3.33
C GLU A 125 20.17 -4.81 -2.43
N ARG A 126 20.11 -5.63 -1.39
CA ARG A 126 19.02 -5.64 -0.41
C ARG A 126 18.91 -4.29 0.32
N ASP A 127 20.04 -3.74 0.77
CA ASP A 127 20.08 -2.46 1.49
C ASP A 127 19.67 -1.30 0.56
N ALA A 128 20.03 -1.35 -0.73
CA ALA A 128 19.56 -0.40 -1.72
C ALA A 128 18.03 -0.46 -1.92
N VAL A 129 17.46 -1.66 -2.01
CA VAL A 129 15.99 -1.85 -2.09
C VAL A 129 15.31 -1.36 -0.82
N GLN A 130 15.90 -1.59 0.36
CA GLN A 130 15.36 -1.07 1.63
C GLN A 130 15.33 0.45 1.66
N LYS A 131 16.35 1.11 1.10
CA LYS A 131 16.37 2.57 0.95
C LYS A 131 15.25 3.05 0.02
N GLN A 132 15.11 2.43 -1.15
CA GLN A 132 14.04 2.75 -2.09
C GLN A 132 12.66 2.58 -1.45
N TYR A 133 12.43 1.49 -0.72
CA TYR A 133 11.21 1.27 0.05
C TYR A 133 10.91 2.43 1.00
N ALA A 134 11.90 2.91 1.77
CA ALA A 134 11.72 4.01 2.71
C ALA A 134 11.41 5.36 2.02
N GLU A 135 12.05 5.60 0.87
CA GLU A 135 11.76 6.77 0.02
C GLU A 135 10.32 6.70 -0.50
N THR A 136 9.90 5.56 -1.05
CA THR A 136 8.52 5.33 -1.52
C THR A 136 7.48 5.48 -0.41
N VAL A 137 7.74 5.02 0.82
CA VAL A 137 6.83 5.26 1.96
C VAL A 137 6.64 6.76 2.20
N THR A 138 7.72 7.53 2.14
CA THR A 138 7.68 8.98 2.37
C THR A 138 6.86 9.67 1.28
N GLU A 139 7.07 9.29 0.02
CA GLU A 139 6.32 9.80 -1.13
C GLU A 139 4.84 9.40 -1.06
N LEU A 140 4.53 8.15 -0.72
CA LEU A 140 3.17 7.63 -0.58
C LEU A 140 2.40 8.40 0.50
N GLN A 141 3.03 8.67 1.65
CA GLN A 141 2.43 9.47 2.73
C GLN A 141 2.19 10.92 2.32
N ALA A 142 3.14 11.53 1.59
CA ALA A 142 2.97 12.89 1.06
C ALA A 142 1.82 12.96 0.06
N GLU A 143 1.70 11.96 -0.81
CA GLU A 143 0.65 11.86 -1.80
C GLU A 143 -0.72 11.59 -1.15
N GLN A 144 -0.78 10.70 -0.15
CA GLN A 144 -1.98 10.49 0.65
C GLN A 144 -2.46 11.79 1.30
N LYS A 145 -1.52 12.55 1.89
CA LYS A 145 -1.84 13.85 2.49
C LYS A 145 -2.36 14.83 1.45
N ARG A 146 -1.72 14.92 0.28
CA ARG A 146 -2.17 15.76 -0.85
C ARG A 146 -3.61 15.42 -1.25
N LEU A 147 -3.92 14.13 -1.40
CA LEU A 147 -5.25 13.64 -1.77
C LEU A 147 -6.29 13.97 -0.69
N SER A 148 -5.95 13.78 0.58
CA SER A 148 -6.81 14.10 1.72
C SER A 148 -7.17 15.58 1.73
N GLU A 149 -6.18 16.45 1.58
CA GLU A 149 -6.35 17.92 1.59
C GLU A 149 -7.13 18.41 0.37
N THR A 150 -6.80 17.90 -0.83
CA THR A 150 -7.41 18.32 -2.11
C THR A 150 -8.89 17.90 -2.18
N TYR A 151 -9.19 16.65 -1.83
CA TYR A 151 -10.53 16.09 -2.00
C TYR A 151 -11.35 16.08 -0.71
N LYS A 152 -10.81 16.64 0.39
CA LYS A 152 -11.44 16.68 1.73
C LYS A 152 -11.93 15.30 2.17
N VAL A 153 -11.11 14.29 1.92
CA VAL A 153 -11.37 12.90 2.31
C VAL A 153 -10.51 12.58 3.51
N LYS A 154 -11.11 12.02 4.56
CA LYS A 154 -10.34 11.38 5.63
C LYS A 154 -10.09 9.94 5.25
N PHE A 155 -8.84 9.54 5.32
CA PHE A 155 -8.43 8.15 5.25
C PHE A 155 -8.28 7.71 6.70
N ASP A 156 -9.17 6.82 7.14
CA ASP A 156 -9.16 6.26 8.50
C ASP A 156 -8.13 5.12 8.61
#